data_AF-A0A531JEH6-F1
#
_entry.id   AF-A0A531JEH6-F1
#
_cell.length_a   1.000
_cell.length_b   1.000
_cell.length_c   1.000
_cell.angle_alpha   90.00
_cell.angle_beta   90.00
_cell.angle_gamma   90.00
#
_symmetry.space_group_name_H-M   'P 1'
#
loop_
_entity.id
_entity.type
_entity.pdbx_description
1 polymer ?
#
loop_
_entity_poly.entity_id
_entity_poly.type
_entity_poly.pdbx_seq_one_letter_code
_entity_poly.pdbx_strand_id
1 'polypeptide(L)' 'MLSISAAEVDQALTFPGLVETLRAAFRDGAVQPVRHHHTVERPDGTDSTLLLMPAWT' A
#
# COMPACT_ATOMS: atom_id res chain seq x y z
N MET A 1 -5.14 -4.78 -19.36
CA MET A 1 -4.86 -4.53 -17.93
C MET A 1 -5.02 -5.84 -17.21
N LEU A 2 -4.00 -6.29 -16.47
CA LEU A 2 -4.12 -7.49 -15.63
C LEU A 2 -4.81 -7.09 -14.32
N SER A 3 -5.80 -7.86 -13.89
CA SER A 3 -6.45 -7.70 -12.58
C SER A 3 -6.08 -8.90 -11.72
N ILE A 4 -5.57 -8.66 -10.52
CA ILE A 4 -5.19 -9.70 -9.55
C ILE A 4 -6.16 -9.59 -8.38
N SER A 5 -6.87 -10.67 -8.09
CA SER A 5 -7.84 -10.77 -7.00
C SER A 5 -7.16 -11.00 -5.65
N ALA A 6 -7.90 -10.75 -4.56
CA ALA A 6 -7.41 -11.04 -3.21
C ALA A 6 -7.01 -12.51 -3.03
N ALA A 7 -7.79 -13.45 -3.58
CA ALA A 7 -7.48 -14.87 -3.48
C ALA A 7 -6.18 -15.25 -4.22
N GLU A 8 -5.90 -14.62 -5.36
CA GLU A 8 -4.64 -14.83 -6.09
C GLU A 8 -3.44 -14.25 -5.33
N VAL A 9 -3.60 -13.08 -4.69
CA VAL A 9 -2.56 -12.51 -3.81
C VAL A 9 -2.28 -13.43 -2.62
N ASP A 10 -3.32 -13.91 -1.95
CA ASP A 10 -3.21 -14.79 -0.79
C ASP A 10 -2.55 -16.14 -1.13
N GLN A 11 -2.79 -16.66 -2.34
CA GLN A 11 -2.14 -17.89 -2.83
C GLN A 11 -0.68 -17.67 -3.23
N ALA A 12 -0.35 -16.49 -3.76
CA ALA A 12 0.98 -16.21 -4.30
C ALA A 12 2.01 -15.75 -3.25
N LEU A 13 1.56 -15.11 -2.16
CA LEU A 13 2.43 -14.50 -1.17
C LEU A 13 2.43 -15.28 0.15
N THR A 14 3.55 -15.23 0.87
CA THR A 14 3.68 -15.85 2.19
C THR A 14 4.14 -14.83 3.23
N PHE A 15 3.70 -15.02 4.48
CA PHE A 15 4.07 -14.13 5.57
C PHE A 15 5.60 -14.09 5.84
N PRO A 16 6.34 -15.22 5.84
CA PRO A 16 7.81 -15.16 5.96
C PRO A 16 8.48 -14.41 4.79
N GLY A 17 7.98 -14.58 3.55
CA GLY A 17 8.50 -13.86 2.39
C GLY A 17 8.27 -12.35 2.49
N LEU A 18 7.13 -11.93 3.02
CA LEU A 18 6.85 -10.52 3.31
C LEU A 18 7.87 -9.92 4.28
N VAL A 19 8.20 -10.63 5.37
CA VAL A 19 9.16 -10.17 6.38
C VAL A 19 10.55 -9.93 5.77
N GLU A 20 11.05 -10.88 4.98
CA GLU A 20 12.37 -10.75 4.35
C GLU A 20 12.40 -9.65 3.29
N THR A 21 11.32 -9.53 2.50
CA THR A 21 11.19 -8.48 1.47
C THR A 21 11.20 -7.09 2.11
N LEU A 22 10.41 -6.89 3.17
CA LEU A 22 10.41 -5.62 3.92
C LEU A 22 11.79 -5.33 4.52
N ARG A 23 12.45 -6.33 5.11
CA ARG A 23 13.80 -6.16 5.67
C ARG A 23 14.81 -5.67 4.63
N ALA A 24 14.77 -6.21 3.42
CA ALA A 24 15.63 -5.75 2.32
C ALA A 24 15.27 -4.32 1.90
N ALA A 25 13.99 -4.07 1.59
CA ALA A 25 13.53 -2.76 1.12
C ALA A 25 13.84 -1.61 2.10
N PHE A 26 13.70 -1.84 3.41
CA PHE A 26 14.06 -0.84 4.42
C PHE A 26 15.57 -0.58 4.52
N ARG A 27 16.42 -1.56 4.25
CA ARG A 27 17.89 -1.38 4.23
C ARG A 27 18.36 -0.68 2.96
N ASP A 28 17.79 -1.06 1.83
CA ASP A 28 18.18 -0.53 0.52
C ASP A 28 17.64 0.89 0.32
N GLY A 29 16.49 1.19 0.93
CA GLY A 29 15.81 2.48 0.83
C GLY A 29 14.99 2.61 -0.45
N ALA A 30 14.17 3.65 -0.49
CA ALA A 30 13.36 4.02 -1.64
C ALA A 30 13.10 5.53 -1.62
N VAL A 31 12.82 6.12 -2.78
CA VAL A 31 12.22 7.45 -2.83
C VAL A 31 10.74 7.28 -2.51
N GLN A 32 10.35 7.77 -1.34
CA GLN A 32 8.98 7.75 -0.86
C GLN A 32 8.57 9.16 -0.43
N PRO A 33 7.81 9.89 -1.26
CA PRO A 33 7.21 11.16 -0.86
C PRO A 33 6.28 11.02 0.37
N VAL A 34 6.02 12.15 1.03
CA VAL A 34 5.04 12.20 2.12
C VAL A 34 3.67 11.78 1.58
N ARG A 35 2.99 10.89 2.31
CA ARG A 35 1.66 10.42 1.92
C ARG A 35 0.68 11.60 1.80
N HIS A 36 -0.09 11.61 0.72
CA HIS A 36 -1.11 12.62 0.52
C HIS A 36 -2.39 12.22 1.26
N HIS A 37 -3.02 13.18 1.93
CA HIS A 37 -4.31 13.01 2.59
C HIS A 37 -5.34 13.85 1.86
N HIS A 38 -6.39 13.20 1.34
CA HIS A 38 -7.51 13.85 0.71
C HIS A 38 -8.76 13.54 1.52
N THR A 39 -9.33 14.56 2.15
CA THR A 39 -10.63 14.44 2.82
C THR A 39 -11.73 14.24 1.79
N VAL A 40 -12.59 13.26 2.03
CA VAL A 40 -13.79 13.00 1.24
C VAL A 40 -14.98 13.22 2.16
N GLU A 41 -15.65 14.35 1.95
CA GLU A 41 -16.83 14.75 2.72
C GLU A 41 -17.97 13.74 2.51
N ARG A 42 -18.67 13.41 3.60
CA ARG A 42 -19.86 12.56 3.55
C ARG A 42 -21.06 13.32 4.10
N PRO A 43 -22.17 13.45 3.35
CA PRO A 43 -23.35 14.19 3.80
C PRO A 43 -23.93 13.68 5.12
N ASP A 44 -23.94 12.36 5.30
CA ASP A 44 -24.44 11.69 6.50
C ASP A 44 -23.35 10.80 7.11
N GLY A 45 -22.50 11.37 7.98
CA GLY A 45 -21.51 10.62 8.76
C GLY A 45 -20.14 11.29 8.82
N THR A 46 -19.16 10.62 9.44
CA THR A 46 -17.79 11.13 9.54
C THR A 46 -17.12 11.18 8.16
N ASP A 47 -16.37 12.23 7.87
CA ASP A 47 -15.55 12.31 6.66
C ASP A 47 -14.66 11.08 6.49
N SER A 48 -14.42 10.71 5.24
CA SER A 48 -13.47 9.67 4.88
C SER A 48 -12.14 10.27 4.43
N THR A 49 -11.09 9.47 4.39
CA THR A 49 -9.78 9.91 3.89
C THR A 49 -9.30 8.99 2.80
N LEU A 50 -9.02 9.55 1.63
CA LEU A 50 -8.28 8.88 0.55
C LEU A 50 -6.79 9.17 0.74
N LEU A 51 -5.99 8.10 0.78
CA LEU A 51 -4.54 8.18 0.90
C LEU A 51 -3.87 7.80 -0.42
N LEU A 52 -2.89 8.60 -0.85
CA LEU A 52 -1.99 8.24 -1.95
C LEU A 52 -0.57 8.06 -1.40
N MET A 53 0.03 6.91 -1.70
CA MET A 53 1.33 6.48 -1.16
C MET A 53 2.27 5.95 -2.27
N PRO A 54 2.71 6.81 -3.21
CA PRO A 54 3.65 6.39 -4.25
C PRO A 54 5.05 6.12 -3.67
N ALA A 55 5.79 5.20 -4.29
CA ALA A 55 7.19 4.92 -3.99
C ALA A 55 7.89 4.35 -5.22
N TRP A 56 9.20 4.58 -5.33
CA TRP A 56 10.07 3.98 -6.34
C TRP A 56 11.50 3.78 -5.81
N THR A 57 12.20 2.80 -6.38
CA THR A 57 13.60 2.44 -6.08
C THR A 57 14.49 2.74 -7.27
#